data_AF-A0A5C8PLJ3-F1
#
_entry.id   AF-A0A5C8PLJ3-F1
#
_cell.length_a   1.000
_cell.length_b   1.000
_cell.length_c   1.000
_cell.angle_alpha   90.00
_cell.angle_beta   90.00
_cell.angle_gamma   90.00
#
_symmetry.space_group_name_H-M   'P 1'
#
loop_
_entity.id
_entity.type
_entity.pdbx_description
1 polymer ?
#
loop_
_entity_poly.entity_id
_entity_poly.type
_entity_poly.pdbx_seq_one_letter_code
_entity_poly.pdbx_strand_id
1 'polypeptide(L)'
;MHRRLLSIIHAAAQESPRRYADAELVKRIYGERRFTAGLTRLLEDGFVVRDGPAGTISLTAAGEHAALIGPGSRRSTKRRR
;
A
#
# COMPACT_ATOMS: atom_id res chain seq x y z
N MET A 1 3.40 12.83 -3.30
CA MET A 1 3.08 11.67 -2.41
C MET A 1 2.50 10.55 -3.27
N HIS A 2 3.13 9.36 -3.35
CA HIS A 2 2.74 8.23 -4.22
C HIS A 2 1.54 7.43 -3.65
N ARG A 3 0.43 8.12 -3.36
CA ARG A 3 -0.76 7.56 -2.67
C ARG A 3 -1.42 6.39 -3.40
N ARG A 4 -1.46 6.41 -4.74
CA ARG A 4 -2.04 5.29 -5.53
C ARG A 4 -1.29 3.98 -5.33
N LEU A 5 0.05 4.03 -5.28
CA LEU A 5 0.86 2.83 -5.08
C LEU A 5 0.61 2.22 -3.69
N LEU A 6 0.55 3.07 -2.66
CA LEU A 6 0.26 2.64 -1.30
C LEU A 6 -1.12 1.96 -1.19
N SER A 7 -2.15 2.50 -1.84
CA SER A 7 -3.48 1.87 -1.86
C SER A 7 -3.50 0.52 -2.58
N ILE A 8 -2.74 0.37 -3.67
CA ILE A 8 -2.64 -0.91 -4.40
C ILE A 8 -1.90 -1.95 -3.55
N ILE A 9 -0.80 -1.56 -2.90
CA ILE A 9 -0.07 -2.43 -1.97
C ILE A 9 -1.00 -2.87 -0.82
N HIS A 10 -1.81 -1.95 -0.28
CA HIS A 10 -2.78 -2.28 0.76
C HIS A 10 -3.84 -3.27 0.31
N ALA A 11 -4.46 -3.03 -0.86
CA ALA A 11 -5.44 -3.95 -1.41
C ALA A 11 -4.84 -5.35 -1.65
N ALA A 12 -3.65 -5.43 -2.27
CA ALA A 12 -2.97 -6.69 -2.51
C ALA A 12 -2.57 -7.42 -1.22
N ALA A 13 -2.18 -6.68 -0.18
CA ALA A 13 -1.89 -7.27 1.13
C ALA A 13 -3.13 -7.88 1.78
N GLN A 14 -4.30 -7.22 1.68
CA GLN A 14 -5.54 -7.70 2.30
C GLN A 14 -6.09 -8.99 1.68
N GLU A 15 -5.75 -9.28 0.42
CA GLU A 15 -6.12 -10.55 -0.23
C GLU A 15 -5.26 -11.73 0.22
N SER A 16 -4.09 -11.47 0.81
CA SER A 16 -3.18 -12.50 1.30
C SER A 16 -3.46 -12.86 2.76
N PRO A 17 -3.56 -14.16 3.11
CA PRO A 17 -3.72 -14.60 4.51
C PRO A 17 -2.61 -14.10 5.44
N ARG A 18 -1.43 -13.85 4.87
CA ARG A 18 -0.23 -13.38 5.58
C ARG A 18 -0.03 -11.86 5.50
N ARG A 19 -0.98 -11.13 4.92
CA ARG A 19 -0.91 -9.67 4.71
C ARG A 19 0.29 -9.20 3.87
N TYR A 20 0.71 -10.04 2.93
CA TYR A 20 1.78 -9.73 1.99
C TYR A 20 1.24 -9.32 0.63
N ALA A 21 1.74 -8.21 0.10
CA ALA A 21 1.52 -7.83 -1.29
C ALA A 21 2.62 -8.41 -2.19
N ASP A 22 2.22 -9.03 -3.29
CA ASP A 22 3.15 -9.48 -4.32
C ASP A 22 3.68 -8.26 -5.11
N ALA A 23 5.00 -8.04 -5.07
CA ALA A 23 5.63 -6.89 -5.72
C ALA A 23 5.47 -6.92 -7.24
N GLU A 24 5.52 -8.10 -7.86
CA GLU A 24 5.36 -8.25 -9.31
C GLU A 24 3.91 -8.01 -9.75
N LEU A 25 2.94 -8.43 -8.94
CA LEU A 25 1.53 -8.10 -9.15
C LEU A 25 1.30 -6.58 -9.05
N VAL A 26 1.80 -5.94 -7.99
CA VAL A 26 1.68 -4.49 -7.81
C VAL A 26 2.39 -3.74 -8.94
N LYS A 27 3.57 -4.20 -9.38
CA LYS A 27 4.33 -3.66 -10.50
C LYS A 27 3.56 -3.74 -11.81
N ARG A 28 2.87 -4.86 -12.09
CA ARG A 28 2.00 -5.00 -13.26
C ARG A 28 0.81 -4.04 -13.22
N ILE A 29 0.15 -3.89 -12.07
CA ILE A 29 -1.04 -3.03 -11.92
C ILE A 29 -0.66 -1.54 -11.99
N TYR A 30 0.43 -1.14 -11.34
CA TYR A 30 0.84 0.26 -11.23
C TYR A 30 1.66 0.76 -12.44
N GLY A 31 2.29 -0.16 -13.16
CA GLY A 31 3.20 0.12 -14.27
C GLY A 31 4.66 0.18 -13.82
N GLU A 32 5.49 -0.59 -14.50
CA GLU A 32 6.89 -0.84 -14.15
C GLU A 32 7.74 0.44 -13.98
N ARG A 33 7.62 1.41 -14.91
CA ARG A 33 8.43 2.65 -14.85
C ARG A 33 8.20 3.49 -13.59
N ARG A 34 6.98 3.47 -13.04
CA ARG A 34 6.62 4.29 -11.87
C ARG A 34 6.69 3.51 -10.57
N PHE A 35 6.63 2.18 -10.66
CA PHE A 35 6.69 1.29 -9.51
C PHE A 35 8.01 1.43 -8.76
N THR A 36 9.16 1.35 -9.43
CA THR A 36 10.46 1.39 -8.75
C THR A 36 10.66 2.70 -7.99
N ALA A 37 10.44 3.85 -8.64
CA ALA A 37 10.58 5.16 -8.00
C ALA A 37 9.56 5.37 -6.85
N GLY A 38 8.33 4.89 -7.03
CA GLY A 38 7.30 4.95 -5.99
C GLY A 38 7.63 4.06 -4.79
N LEU A 39 8.09 2.83 -5.05
CA LEU A 39 8.42 1.85 -4.03
C LEU A 39 9.63 2.28 -3.20
N THR A 40 10.70 2.75 -3.85
CA THR A 40 11.88 3.27 -3.14
C THR A 40 11.49 4.36 -2.17
N ARG A 41 10.65 5.31 -2.59
CA ARG A 41 10.20 6.39 -1.73
C ARG A 41 9.33 5.92 -0.56
N LEU A 42 8.46 4.92 -0.78
CA LEU A 42 7.66 4.34 0.31
C LEU A 42 8.51 3.54 1.32
N LEU A 43 9.61 2.94 0.88
CA LEU A 43 10.60 2.29 1.75
C LEU A 43 11.36 3.33 2.57
N GLU A 44 11.84 4.41 1.93
CA GLU A 44 12.53 5.52 2.59
C GLU A 44 11.65 6.23 3.62
N ASP A 45 10.38 6.47 3.27
CA ASP A 45 9.39 7.09 4.15
C ASP A 45 8.92 6.12 5.27
N GLY A 46 9.33 4.85 5.24
CA GLY A 46 8.97 3.84 6.26
C GLY A 46 7.51 3.37 6.21
N PHE A 47 6.81 3.57 5.08
CA PHE A 47 5.42 3.11 4.91
C PHE A 47 5.32 1.62 4.54
N VAL A 48 6.35 1.08 3.90
CA VAL A 48 6.40 -0.33 3.49
C VAL A 48 7.74 -0.93 3.86
N VAL A 49 7.78 -2.25 4.00
CA VAL A 49 8.99 -3.03 4.25
C VAL A 49 8.99 -4.27 3.37
N ARG A 50 10.17 -4.79 3.05
CA ARG A 50 10.34 -6.10 2.40
C ARG A 50 10.57 -7.15 3.48
N ASP A 51 9.53 -7.42 4.25
CA ASP A 51 9.55 -8.39 5.35
C ASP A 51 8.68 -9.58 4.93
N GLY A 52 9.29 -10.56 4.25
CA GLY A 52 8.60 -11.68 3.64
C GLY A 52 9.43 -12.45 2.62
N PRO A 53 8.86 -13.48 1.97
CA PRO A 53 9.52 -14.20 0.89
C PRO A 53 9.92 -13.25 -0.24
N ALA A 54 10.97 -13.60 -0.99
CA ALA A 54 11.53 -12.76 -2.04
C ALA A 54 10.44 -12.25 -2.99
N GLY A 55 10.40 -10.94 -3.21
CA GLY A 55 9.39 -10.30 -4.06
C GLY A 55 8.06 -9.97 -3.36
N THR A 56 7.98 -10.03 -2.03
CA THR A 56 6.82 -9.54 -1.29
C THR A 56 7.09 -8.23 -0.55
N ILE A 57 6.02 -7.46 -0.32
CA ILE A 57 6.04 -6.16 0.34
C ILE A 57 4.95 -6.15 1.39
N SER A 58 5.28 -5.69 2.59
CA SER A 58 4.37 -5.55 3.72
C SER A 58 4.19 -4.08 4.05
N LEU A 59 3.00 -3.70 4.52
CA LEU A 59 2.79 -2.37 5.05
C LEU A 59 3.27 -2.31 6.50
N THR A 60 3.90 -1.19 6.86
CA THR A 60 4.11 -0.86 8.27
C THR A 60 2.81 -0.32 8.87
N ALA A 61 2.75 -0.20 10.20
CA ALA A 61 1.61 0.45 10.86
C ALA A 61 1.35 1.87 10.33
N ALA A 62 2.42 2.62 9.99
CA ALA A 62 2.31 3.93 9.37
C ALA A 62 1.74 3.84 7.94
N GLY A 63 2.15 2.83 7.16
CA GLY A 63 1.63 2.58 5.82
C GLY A 63 0.16 2.17 5.80
N GLU A 64 -0.24 1.29 6.71
CA GLU A 64 -1.64 0.90 6.89
C GLU A 64 -2.50 2.11 7.27
N HIS A 65 -2.06 2.91 8.23
CA HIS A 65 -2.75 4.12 8.65
C HIS A 65 -2.86 5.15 7.50
N ALA A 66 -1.77 5.36 6.76
CA ALA A 66 -1.75 6.25 5.60
C ALA A 66 -2.62 5.75 4.43
N ALA A 67 -2.76 4.42 4.26
CA ALA A 67 -3.66 3.82 3.29
C ALA A 67 -5.14 3.99 3.70
N LEU A 68 -5.45 3.80 4.98
CA LEU A 68 -6.79 3.93 5.56
C LEU A 68 -7.29 5.38 5.62
N ILE A 69 -6.37 6.34 5.75
CA ILE A 69 -6.67 7.79 5.70
C ILE A 69 -6.76 8.30 4.25
N GLY A 70 -6.55 7.43 3.24
CA GLY A 70 -6.84 7.70 1.82
C GLY A 70 -8.35 7.91 1.52
N PRO A 71 -8.73 8.29 0.28
CA PRO A 71 -9.80 9.26 -0.09
C PRO A 71 -11.27 8.84 0.16
N GLY A 72 -11.59 8.28 1.33
CA GLY A 72 -12.93 7.85 1.74
C GLY A 72 -13.33 8.24 3.16
N SER A 73 -12.42 8.70 4.03
CA SER A 73 -12.78 9.12 5.40
C SER A 73 -13.59 10.43 5.49
N ARG A 74 -13.97 11.02 4.35
CA ARG A 74 -15.05 12.03 4.26
C ARG A 74 -16.40 11.41 3.85
N ARG A 75 -16.58 10.10 4.03
CA ARG A 75 -17.80 9.34 3.72
C ARG A 75 -18.15 8.32 4.84
N SER A 76 -18.02 8.70 6.12
CA SER A 76 -18.60 7.94 7.24
C SER A 76 -18.99 8.80 8.46
N THR A 77 -19.33 10.07 8.25
CA THR A 77 -19.92 10.93 9.30
C THR A 77 -21.15 11.69 8.80
N LYS A 78 -22.09 10.99 8.16
CA LYS A 78 -23.50 11.21 8.50
C LYS A 78 -23.86 10.21 9.60
N ARG A 79 -23.19 10.27 10.75
CA ARG A 79 -23.77 10.84 11.97
C ARG A 79 -25.30 10.95 11.88
N ARG A 80 -25.95 9.89 12.35
CA ARG A 80 -27.23 9.89 13.07
C ARG A 80 -27.68 11.31 13.46
N ARG A 81 -28.72 11.82 12.83
CA ARG A 81 -29.71 12.72 13.44
C ARG A 81 -31.07 12.07 13.25
#